data_AF-A0A3C0ZVS7-F1
#
_entry.id   AF-A0A3C0ZVS7-F1
#
_cell.length_a   1.000
_cell.length_b   1.000
_cell.length_c   1.000
_cell.angle_alpha   90.00
_cell.angle_beta   90.00
_cell.angle_gamma   90.00
#
_symmetry.space_group_name_H-M   'P 1'
#
loop_
_entity.id
_entity.type
_entity.pdbx_description
1 polymer ?
#
loop_
_entity_poly.entity_id
_entity_poly.type
_entity_poly.pdbx_seq_one_letter_code
_entity_poly.pdbx_strand_id
1 'polypeptide(L)'
;PTGLPLLGKVLSDRHYKLLSREDDRERGRFEKELLAMIHHLSNAPCIGMWVIFNEGWGQFDSVRLTELVRQEDPSRPVDHASGWFDQKAGDICSVHNYFRDLVVEKDPAGRAFVISEYGGITCRVPGHVSTEGTYGYHAETTETFAPRFHALMEEIRSLREKGLAGAVYTQVSDIEEEDNGLLTYDRSVNKGLLTDTIN
;
A
#
# COMPACT_ATOMS: atom_id res chain seq x y z
N PRO A 1 -14.47 2.43 -1.45
CA PRO A 1 -13.96 2.11 -0.08
C PRO A 1 -13.42 3.33 0.70
N THR A 2 -13.27 4.50 0.06
CA THR A 2 -12.70 5.75 0.60
C THR A 2 -13.62 6.57 1.54
N GLY A 3 -14.76 6.02 1.95
CA GLY A 3 -15.87 6.81 2.52
C GLY A 3 -15.76 7.22 3.98
N LEU A 4 -15.17 6.44 4.89
CA LEU A 4 -15.11 6.76 6.33
C LEU A 4 -13.81 6.30 7.02
N PRO A 5 -12.70 7.05 6.88
CA PRO A 5 -11.42 6.75 7.54
C PRO A 5 -11.48 6.68 9.07
N LEU A 6 -12.48 7.31 9.69
CA LEU A 6 -12.63 7.40 11.15
C LEU A 6 -13.25 6.14 11.79
N LEU A 7 -14.02 5.33 11.05
CA LEU A 7 -14.58 4.07 11.58
C LEU A 7 -13.56 2.94 11.59
N GLY A 8 -12.59 2.94 10.67
CA GLY A 8 -11.60 1.87 10.55
C GLY A 8 -10.60 1.80 11.70
N LYS A 9 -10.25 2.92 12.34
CA LYS A 9 -9.27 2.96 13.45
C LYS A 9 -9.80 2.36 14.78
N VAL A 10 -11.10 2.04 14.88
CA VAL A 10 -11.73 1.59 16.14
C VAL A 10 -12.43 0.23 15.99
N LEU A 11 -12.61 -0.26 14.76
CA LEU A 11 -13.30 -1.53 14.54
C LEU A 11 -12.35 -2.71 14.80
N SER A 12 -12.72 -3.55 15.77
CA SER A 12 -12.02 -4.82 15.98
C SER A 12 -12.25 -5.74 14.78
N ASP A 13 -11.16 -6.29 14.25
CA ASP A 13 -11.16 -7.25 13.14
C ASP A 13 -11.62 -8.66 13.52
N ARG A 14 -12.00 -8.86 14.79
CA ARG A 14 -12.71 -10.06 15.26
C ARG A 14 -14.19 -10.06 14.92
N HIS A 15 -14.73 -8.92 14.46
CA HIS A 15 -16.08 -8.85 13.91
C HIS A 15 -16.10 -9.39 12.47
N TYR A 16 -15.89 -10.70 12.33
CA TYR A 16 -15.66 -11.36 11.05
C TYR A 16 -16.71 -11.06 9.98
N LYS A 17 -17.97 -10.84 10.37
CA LYS A 17 -19.06 -10.46 9.46
C LYS A 17 -18.83 -9.13 8.75
N LEU A 18 -18.28 -8.13 9.45
CA LEU A 18 -18.06 -6.79 8.89
C LEU A 18 -16.91 -6.78 7.88
N LEU A 19 -15.98 -7.73 7.99
CA LEU A 19 -14.82 -7.86 7.10
C LEU A 19 -14.94 -9.03 6.11
N SER A 20 -16.14 -9.61 5.97
CA SER A 20 -16.42 -10.74 5.06
C SER A 20 -15.51 -11.96 5.29
N ARG A 21 -15.34 -12.34 6.56
CA ARG A 21 -14.44 -13.43 7.00
C ARG A 21 -15.10 -14.40 7.96
N GLU A 22 -16.41 -14.64 7.87
CA GLU A 22 -17.17 -15.50 8.80
C GLU A 22 -16.81 -17.00 8.72
N ASP A 23 -16.40 -17.51 7.54
CA ASP A 23 -16.03 -18.94 7.37
C ASP A 23 -14.68 -19.24 8.05
N ASP A 24 -14.71 -20.07 9.09
CA ASP A 24 -13.55 -20.47 9.87
C ASP A 24 -12.56 -21.34 9.09
N ARG A 25 -13.06 -22.13 8.14
CA ARG A 25 -12.21 -22.97 7.28
C ARG A 25 -11.37 -22.11 6.35
N GLU A 26 -11.93 -21.02 5.83
CA GLU A 26 -11.20 -20.10 4.97
C GLU A 26 -10.20 -19.26 5.76
N ARG A 27 -10.51 -18.88 7.01
CA ARG A 27 -9.51 -18.29 7.92
C ARG A 27 -8.35 -19.26 8.20
N GLY A 28 -8.65 -20.53 8.46
CA GLY A 28 -7.64 -21.57 8.66
C GLY A 28 -6.81 -21.86 7.41
N ARG A 29 -7.42 -21.81 6.21
CA ARG A 29 -6.72 -21.95 4.94
C ARG A 29 -5.75 -20.79 4.72
N PHE A 30 -6.20 -19.55 4.91
CA PHE A 30 -5.35 -18.36 4.81
C PHE A 30 -4.13 -18.46 5.73
N GLU A 31 -4.33 -18.83 7.00
CA GLU A 31 -3.23 -19.00 7.95
C GLU A 31 -2.23 -20.06 7.48
N LYS A 32 -2.72 -21.21 7.02
CA LYS A 32 -1.87 -22.27 6.50
C LYS A 32 -1.04 -21.82 5.28
N GLU A 33 -1.66 -21.07 4.37
CA GLU A 33 -1.00 -20.55 3.17
C GLU A 33 0.01 -19.44 3.50
N LEU A 34 -0.32 -18.56 4.46
CA LEU A 34 0.60 -17.55 5.00
C LEU A 34 1.86 -18.19 5.57
N LEU A 35 1.72 -19.21 6.41
CA LEU A 35 2.86 -19.91 7.00
C LEU A 35 3.69 -20.65 5.94
N ALA A 36 3.02 -21.31 5.00
CA ALA A 36 3.70 -21.99 3.90
C ALA A 36 4.54 -21.02 3.05
N MET A 37 4.02 -19.81 2.78
CA MET A 37 4.75 -18.75 2.07
C MET A 37 6.00 -18.32 2.86
N ILE A 38 5.85 -18.04 4.16
CA ILE A 38 6.97 -17.59 5.02
C ILE A 38 8.07 -18.67 5.06
N HIS A 39 7.70 -19.93 5.27
CA HIS A 39 8.65 -21.04 5.28
C HIS A 39 9.38 -21.19 3.95
N HIS A 40 8.63 -21.14 2.84
CA HIS A 40 9.18 -21.26 1.49
C HIS A 40 10.21 -20.17 1.19
N LEU A 41 9.97 -18.95 1.68
CA LEU A 41 10.76 -17.76 1.39
C LEU A 41 11.73 -17.37 2.52
N SER A 42 11.84 -18.18 3.56
CA SER A 42 12.63 -17.89 4.77
C SER A 42 14.09 -17.51 4.47
N ASN A 43 14.70 -18.15 3.47
CA ASN A 43 16.08 -17.94 3.05
C ASN A 43 16.25 -16.90 1.93
N ALA A 44 15.22 -16.10 1.61
CA ALA A 44 15.30 -15.03 0.62
C ALA A 44 15.66 -13.69 1.31
N PRO A 45 16.94 -13.25 1.30
CA PRO A 45 17.35 -12.02 1.96
C PRO A 45 16.82 -10.75 1.27
N CYS A 46 16.31 -10.87 0.03
CA CYS A 46 15.69 -9.76 -0.69
C CYS A 46 14.30 -9.39 -0.16
N ILE A 47 13.69 -10.22 0.69
CA ILE A 47 12.42 -9.91 1.35
C ILE A 47 12.74 -9.14 2.63
N GLY A 48 12.29 -7.89 2.70
CA GLY A 48 12.58 -7.00 3.82
C GLY A 48 11.50 -6.93 4.89
N MET A 49 10.28 -7.42 4.62
CA MET A 49 9.13 -7.27 5.52
C MET A 49 7.99 -8.21 5.10
N TRP A 50 7.15 -8.61 6.06
CA TRP A 50 5.89 -9.30 5.80
C TRP A 50 4.71 -8.35 5.94
N VAL A 51 3.84 -8.29 4.94
CA VAL A 51 2.56 -7.56 4.99
C VAL A 51 1.44 -8.59 5.02
N ILE A 52 0.58 -8.58 6.05
CA ILE A 52 -0.45 -9.61 6.20
C ILE A 52 -1.74 -9.22 5.45
N PHE A 53 -2.20 -7.98 5.62
CA PHE A 53 -3.45 -7.49 5.06
C PHE A 53 -3.28 -6.11 4.42
N ASN A 54 -4.23 -5.75 3.55
CA ASN A 54 -4.30 -4.47 2.87
C ASN A 54 -5.67 -3.83 3.07
N GLU A 55 -5.73 -2.60 3.59
CA GLU A 55 -6.95 -1.78 3.74
C GLU A 55 -8.15 -2.48 4.41
N GLY A 56 -7.92 -3.46 5.28
CA GLY A 56 -8.98 -4.26 5.90
C GLY A 56 -9.63 -5.30 4.97
N TRP A 57 -9.13 -5.47 3.74
CA TRP A 57 -9.64 -6.44 2.78
C TRP A 57 -9.43 -7.85 3.29
N GLY A 58 -10.47 -8.41 3.86
CA GLY A 58 -10.42 -9.74 4.41
C GLY A 58 -9.54 -9.90 5.63
N GLN A 59 -9.29 -8.80 6.35
CA GLN A 59 -8.52 -8.78 7.59
C GLN A 59 -9.28 -9.51 8.71
N PHE A 60 -8.55 -10.28 9.51
CA PHE A 60 -9.07 -10.94 10.72
C PHE A 60 -7.93 -11.27 11.67
N ASP A 61 -8.19 -11.24 12.97
CA ASP A 61 -7.25 -11.62 14.03
C ASP A 61 -5.81 -11.10 13.81
N SER A 62 -5.64 -9.89 13.28
CA SER A 62 -4.35 -9.40 12.76
C SER A 62 -3.27 -9.36 13.84
N VAL A 63 -3.63 -9.03 15.08
CA VAL A 63 -2.71 -9.08 16.23
C VAL A 63 -2.20 -10.51 16.47
N ARG A 64 -3.08 -11.52 16.43
CA ARG A 64 -2.69 -12.93 16.63
C ARG A 64 -1.81 -13.41 15.47
N LEU A 65 -2.22 -13.09 14.24
CA LEU A 65 -1.46 -13.47 13.04
C LEU A 65 -0.09 -12.79 13.01
N THR A 66 0.03 -11.56 13.50
CA THR A 66 1.32 -10.88 13.64
C THR A 66 2.26 -11.62 14.57
N GLU A 67 1.78 -12.03 15.74
CA GLU A 67 2.61 -12.80 16.68
C GLU A 67 2.98 -14.17 16.12
N LEU A 68 2.08 -14.80 15.36
CA LEU A 68 2.36 -16.05 14.66
C LEU A 68 3.45 -15.86 13.60
N VAL A 69 3.35 -14.85 12.74
CA VAL A 69 4.38 -14.53 11.73
C VAL A 69 5.72 -14.26 12.40
N ARG A 70 5.75 -13.50 13.51
CA ARG A 70 6.98 -13.20 14.26
C ARG A 70 7.61 -14.43 14.89
N GLN A 71 6.81 -15.41 15.32
CA GLN A 71 7.33 -16.68 15.84
C GLN A 71 8.01 -17.50 14.74
N GLU A 72 7.46 -17.46 13.52
CA GLU A 72 7.94 -18.24 12.38
C GLU A 72 9.12 -17.58 11.66
N ASP A 73 9.16 -16.25 11.61
CA ASP A 73 10.26 -15.46 11.09
C ASP A 73 10.55 -14.22 11.96
N PRO A 74 11.37 -14.36 13.01
CA PRO A 74 11.73 -13.24 13.88
C PRO A 74 12.74 -12.28 13.24
N SER A 75 13.24 -12.57 12.02
CA SER A 75 14.31 -11.81 11.39
C SER A 75 13.82 -10.60 10.59
N ARG A 76 12.51 -10.48 10.35
CA ARG A 76 11.90 -9.45 9.51
C ARG A 76 10.77 -8.73 10.27
N PRO A 77 10.59 -7.41 10.03
CA PRO A 77 9.46 -6.67 10.55
C PRO A 77 8.14 -7.14 9.92
N VAL A 78 7.04 -6.87 10.62
CA VAL A 78 5.68 -7.21 10.18
C VAL A 78 4.82 -5.94 10.12
N ASP A 79 4.21 -5.72 8.96
CA ASP A 79 3.08 -4.82 8.77
C ASP A 79 1.79 -5.65 8.79
N HIS A 80 1.02 -5.56 9.88
CA HIS A 80 -0.16 -6.41 10.05
C HIS A 80 -1.33 -5.97 9.16
N ALA A 81 -1.41 -4.69 8.81
CA ALA A 81 -2.47 -4.13 7.98
C ALA A 81 -1.99 -2.84 7.31
N SER A 82 -1.61 -2.95 6.04
CA SER A 82 -1.23 -1.79 5.25
C SER A 82 -2.42 -0.86 5.07
N GLY A 83 -2.20 0.43 5.30
CA GLY A 83 -3.19 1.48 5.05
C GLY A 83 -4.19 1.72 6.20
N TRP A 84 -5.31 1.02 6.17
CA TRP A 84 -6.44 1.25 7.09
C TRP A 84 -6.61 0.08 8.08
N PHE A 85 -7.50 0.26 9.06
CA PHE A 85 -7.85 -0.78 10.05
C PHE A 85 -6.70 -1.24 10.97
N ASP A 86 -5.78 -0.33 11.27
CA ASP A 86 -4.67 -0.54 12.20
C ASP A 86 -5.14 -1.03 13.59
N GLN A 87 -4.81 -2.27 13.94
CA GLN A 87 -5.08 -2.88 15.25
C GLN A 87 -3.94 -2.68 16.26
N LYS A 88 -3.00 -1.79 15.98
CA LYS A 88 -1.84 -1.49 16.84
C LYS A 88 -0.91 -2.68 17.07
N ALA A 89 -0.78 -3.53 16.06
CA ALA A 89 0.17 -4.64 16.05
C ALA A 89 1.37 -4.34 15.15
N GLY A 90 2.32 -5.28 15.14
CA GLY A 90 3.46 -5.27 14.26
C GLY A 90 4.45 -4.16 14.57
N ASP A 91 5.28 -3.89 13.59
CA ASP A 91 6.43 -2.97 13.72
C ASP A 91 6.18 -1.68 12.92
N ILE A 92 5.14 -1.66 12.10
CA ILE A 92 4.85 -0.60 11.13
C ILE A 92 3.52 0.08 11.47
N CYS A 93 3.53 1.41 11.49
CA CYS A 93 2.34 2.25 11.42
C CYS A 93 2.16 2.66 9.95
N SER A 94 1.32 1.91 9.25
CA SER A 94 1.16 1.94 7.81
C SER A 94 -0.04 2.78 7.41
N VAL A 95 0.09 3.71 6.46
CA VAL A 95 -1.01 4.55 5.98
C VAL A 95 -1.04 4.67 4.46
N HIS A 96 -2.25 4.67 3.89
CA HIS A 96 -2.50 5.02 2.50
C HIS A 96 -2.97 6.46 2.43
N ASN A 97 -2.29 7.31 1.67
CA ASN A 97 -2.65 8.71 1.55
C ASN A 97 -2.57 9.22 0.11
N TYR A 98 -3.74 9.44 -0.47
CA TYR A 98 -3.92 9.94 -1.84
C TYR A 98 -4.52 11.35 -1.92
N PHE A 99 -5.07 11.88 -0.81
CA PHE A 99 -5.93 13.09 -0.86
C PHE A 99 -5.54 14.18 0.13
N ARG A 100 -4.72 13.86 1.13
CA ARG A 100 -4.38 14.77 2.22
C ARG A 100 -2.92 15.14 2.14
N ASP A 101 -2.57 16.25 2.75
CA ASP A 101 -1.19 16.68 2.93
C ASP A 101 -0.34 15.53 3.47
N LEU A 102 0.85 15.34 2.89
CA LEU A 102 1.75 14.29 3.32
C LEU A 102 2.39 14.73 4.65
N VAL A 103 2.05 14.01 5.71
CA VAL A 103 2.54 14.27 7.06
C VAL A 103 3.03 12.98 7.70
N VAL A 104 4.00 13.12 8.62
CA VAL A 104 4.46 12.02 9.46
C VAL A 104 3.74 12.10 10.79
N GLU A 105 2.98 11.05 11.13
CA GLU A 105 2.40 10.91 12.45
C GLU A 105 3.33 10.05 13.33
N LYS A 106 3.60 10.50 14.55
CA LYS A 106 4.34 9.68 15.51
C LYS A 106 3.40 8.64 16.10
N ASP A 107 3.74 7.37 15.94
CA ASP A 107 2.99 6.28 16.59
C ASP A 107 3.38 6.22 18.08
N PRO A 108 2.42 6.28 19.02
CA PRO A 108 2.72 6.25 20.46
C PRO A 108 3.42 4.98 20.93
N ALA A 109 3.27 3.87 20.21
CA ALA A 109 3.96 2.61 20.52
C ALA A 109 5.36 2.53 19.90
N GLY A 110 5.82 3.59 19.21
CA GLY A 110 7.16 3.67 18.62
C GLY A 110 7.35 2.88 17.33
N ARG A 111 6.27 2.42 16.70
CA ARG A 111 6.32 1.74 15.39
C ARG A 111 6.82 2.68 14.29
N ALA A 112 7.49 2.12 13.29
CA ALA A 112 8.00 2.88 12.14
C ALA A 112 6.82 3.42 11.30
N PHE A 113 6.76 4.72 11.08
CA PHE A 113 5.69 5.31 10.27
C PHE A 113 6.03 5.22 8.78
N VAL A 114 5.15 4.60 8.00
CA VAL A 114 5.33 4.33 6.57
C VAL A 114 4.08 4.81 5.82
N ILE A 115 4.29 5.61 4.78
CA ILE A 115 3.23 5.95 3.81
C ILE A 115 3.24 4.85 2.75
N SER A 116 2.60 3.73 3.07
CA SER A 116 2.68 2.48 2.31
C SER A 116 1.92 2.50 1.00
N GLU A 117 1.10 3.51 0.76
CA GLU A 117 0.62 3.88 -0.58
C GLU A 117 0.43 5.39 -0.66
N TYR A 118 0.94 6.01 -1.72
CA TYR A 118 0.68 7.39 -2.10
C TYR A 118 0.79 7.56 -3.61
N GLY A 119 0.47 8.76 -4.11
CA GLY A 119 0.47 9.03 -5.54
C GLY A 119 -0.96 8.99 -6.06
N GLY A 120 -1.31 7.95 -6.81
CA GLY A 120 -2.64 7.84 -7.40
C GLY A 120 -2.95 8.95 -8.41
N ILE A 121 -1.91 9.56 -8.97
CA ILE A 121 -2.01 10.58 -10.02
C ILE A 121 -2.48 9.88 -11.28
N THR A 122 -3.65 10.22 -11.79
CA THR A 122 -4.24 9.58 -12.96
C THR A 122 -3.75 10.29 -14.22
N CYS A 123 -3.21 9.58 -15.19
CA CYS A 123 -2.84 10.14 -16.49
C CYS A 123 -3.13 9.13 -17.58
N ARG A 124 -4.23 9.36 -18.29
CA ARG A 124 -4.67 8.47 -19.36
C ARG A 124 -3.93 8.79 -20.65
N VAL A 125 -3.34 7.78 -21.28
CA VAL A 125 -2.65 7.92 -22.57
C VAL A 125 -3.48 7.21 -23.65
N PRO A 126 -4.13 7.95 -24.57
CA PRO A 126 -4.93 7.34 -25.63
C PRO A 126 -4.16 6.30 -26.43
N GLY A 127 -4.81 5.17 -26.74
CA GLY A 127 -4.19 4.04 -27.44
C GLY A 127 -3.43 3.06 -26.53
N HIS A 128 -3.21 3.40 -25.27
CA HIS A 128 -2.48 2.56 -24.30
C HIS A 128 -3.31 2.21 -23.05
N VAL A 129 -4.63 2.02 -23.23
CA VAL A 129 -5.62 1.79 -22.16
C VAL A 129 -6.27 0.42 -22.32
N SER A 130 -6.68 -0.20 -21.21
CA SER A 130 -7.37 -1.50 -21.23
C SER A 130 -8.88 -1.40 -21.40
N THR A 131 -9.48 -0.31 -20.95
CA THR A 131 -10.93 -0.09 -20.92
C THR A 131 -11.27 1.31 -21.40
N GLU A 132 -12.54 1.58 -21.73
CA GLU A 132 -13.00 2.93 -22.09
C GLU A 132 -13.16 3.86 -20.87
N GLY A 133 -13.34 3.29 -19.67
CA GLY A 133 -13.45 4.03 -18.42
C GLY A 133 -12.09 4.37 -17.79
N THR A 134 -12.12 5.27 -16.81
CA THR A 134 -10.98 5.59 -15.95
C THR A 134 -11.45 5.67 -14.50
N TYR A 135 -10.75 4.98 -13.61
CA TYR A 135 -10.85 5.12 -12.17
C TYR A 135 -9.59 5.83 -11.66
N GLY A 136 -9.78 6.92 -10.92
CA GLY A 136 -8.67 7.75 -10.51
C GLY A 136 -9.11 9.04 -9.83
N TYR A 137 -8.19 9.67 -9.10
CA TYR A 137 -8.53 10.70 -8.14
C TYR A 137 -8.10 12.12 -8.57
N HIS A 138 -7.15 12.22 -9.50
CA HIS A 138 -6.65 13.49 -10.07
C HIS A 138 -6.19 13.25 -11.50
N ALA A 139 -6.91 13.77 -12.49
CA ALA A 139 -6.57 13.60 -13.90
C ALA A 139 -5.55 14.65 -14.34
N GLU A 140 -4.34 14.20 -14.65
CA GLU A 140 -3.26 14.95 -15.28
C GLU A 140 -3.18 14.61 -16.78
N THR A 141 -2.51 15.46 -17.55
CA THR A 141 -2.12 15.14 -18.93
C THR A 141 -0.71 14.52 -18.95
N THR A 142 -0.27 14.06 -20.12
CA THR A 142 1.11 13.58 -20.31
C THR A 142 2.16 14.65 -20.00
N GLU A 143 1.83 15.92 -20.22
CA GLU A 143 2.73 17.05 -19.98
C GLU A 143 2.84 17.40 -18.48
N THR A 144 1.74 17.25 -17.72
CA THR A 144 1.68 17.66 -16.31
C THR A 144 2.01 16.53 -15.34
N PHE A 145 1.88 15.26 -15.76
CA PHE A 145 2.13 14.10 -14.91
C PHE A 145 3.56 14.05 -14.38
N ALA A 146 4.59 14.13 -15.24
CA ALA A 146 5.97 14.02 -14.79
C ALA A 146 6.34 15.13 -13.78
N PRO A 147 6.08 16.43 -14.04
CA PRO A 147 6.30 17.48 -13.05
C PRO A 147 5.59 17.22 -11.71
N ARG A 148 4.32 16.77 -11.75
CA ARG A 148 3.55 16.48 -10.54
C ARG A 148 4.12 15.30 -9.76
N PHE A 149 4.50 14.22 -10.45
CA PHE A 149 5.16 13.06 -9.86
C PHE A 149 6.46 13.45 -9.16
N HIS A 150 7.34 14.21 -9.83
CA HIS A 150 8.62 14.65 -9.24
C HIS A 150 8.42 15.59 -8.05
N ALA A 151 7.45 16.49 -8.10
CA ALA A 151 7.11 17.34 -6.95
C ALA A 151 6.66 16.51 -5.73
N LEU A 152 5.84 15.47 -5.95
CA LEU A 152 5.38 14.57 -4.89
C LEU A 152 6.52 13.73 -4.30
N MET A 153 7.43 13.25 -5.14
CA MET A 153 8.64 12.55 -4.70
C MET A 153 9.51 13.44 -3.81
N GLU A 154 9.63 14.73 -4.13
CA GLU A 154 10.39 15.67 -3.31
C GLU A 154 9.71 15.98 -1.97
N GLU A 155 8.38 16.10 -1.96
CA GLU A 155 7.60 16.21 -0.73
C GLU A 155 7.87 15.01 0.19
N ILE A 156 7.78 13.78 -0.33
CA ILE A 156 8.12 12.55 0.42
C ILE A 156 9.54 12.58 0.95
N ARG A 157 10.54 12.99 0.15
CA ARG A 157 11.93 13.09 0.61
C ARG A 157 12.08 14.06 1.77
N SER A 158 11.37 15.20 1.72
CA SER A 158 11.40 16.20 2.80
C SER A 158 10.87 15.68 4.13
N LEU A 159 9.99 14.67 4.11
CA LEU A 159 9.42 14.04 5.31
C LEU A 159 10.39 13.09 6.02
N ARG A 160 11.50 12.71 5.40
CA ARG A 160 12.54 11.88 6.03
C ARG A 160 13.04 12.51 7.33
N GLU A 161 13.31 13.81 7.32
CA GLU A 161 13.78 14.56 8.51
C GLU A 161 12.72 14.63 9.62
N LYS A 162 11.45 14.38 9.29
CA LYS A 162 10.34 14.31 10.25
C LYS A 162 10.11 12.89 10.79
N GLY A 163 10.88 11.91 10.33
CA GLY A 163 10.83 10.52 10.80
C GLY A 163 10.06 9.56 9.89
N LEU A 164 9.80 9.92 8.62
CA LEU A 164 9.23 8.97 7.65
C LEU A 164 10.21 7.81 7.42
N ALA A 165 9.77 6.58 7.71
CA ALA A 165 10.62 5.38 7.60
C ALA A 165 10.60 4.76 6.20
N GLY A 166 9.53 4.97 5.44
CA GLY A 166 9.38 4.45 4.09
C GLY A 166 8.17 5.06 3.38
N ALA A 167 8.17 4.97 2.05
CA ALA A 167 7.04 5.34 1.22
C ALA A 167 6.99 4.49 -0.05
N VAL A 168 5.79 4.11 -0.49
CA VAL A 168 5.58 3.32 -1.72
C VAL A 168 4.63 4.06 -2.65
N TYR A 169 5.10 4.35 -3.86
CA TYR A 169 4.29 4.99 -4.89
C TYR A 169 3.40 3.96 -5.58
N THR A 170 2.09 4.21 -5.60
CA THR A 170 1.12 3.43 -6.37
C THR A 170 0.87 4.18 -7.69
N GLN A 171 1.26 3.63 -8.86
CA GLN A 171 1.81 2.28 -9.11
C GLN A 171 2.81 2.20 -10.28
N VAL A 172 3.40 1.03 -10.51
CA VAL A 172 4.42 0.82 -11.56
C VAL A 172 3.83 0.97 -12.97
N SER A 173 2.69 0.35 -13.24
CA SER A 173 2.01 0.42 -14.55
C SER A 173 0.51 0.55 -14.35
N ASP A 174 -0.19 1.10 -15.34
CA ASP A 174 -1.66 1.09 -15.33
C ASP A 174 -2.17 -0.36 -15.26
N ILE A 175 -3.30 -0.54 -14.56
CA ILE A 175 -4.00 -1.81 -14.45
C ILE A 175 -5.49 -1.59 -14.73
N GLU A 176 -6.03 -2.27 -15.74
CA GLU A 176 -7.47 -2.24 -16.08
C GLU A 176 -8.07 -0.83 -16.18
N GLU A 177 -8.81 -0.37 -15.16
CA GLU A 177 -9.44 0.95 -15.09
C GLU A 177 -8.55 2.00 -14.38
N GLU A 178 -7.49 1.59 -13.71
CA GLU A 178 -6.57 2.46 -12.97
C GLU A 178 -5.45 2.98 -13.89
N ASP A 179 -5.65 4.19 -14.42
CA ASP A 179 -4.71 4.88 -15.31
C ASP A 179 -3.64 5.70 -14.54
N ASN A 180 -3.23 5.26 -13.34
CA ASN A 180 -2.35 6.00 -12.42
C ASN A 180 -0.94 5.39 -12.26
N GLY A 181 -0.52 4.53 -13.20
CA GLY A 181 0.82 3.96 -13.23
C GLY A 181 1.87 4.88 -13.84
N LEU A 182 3.14 4.66 -13.47
CA LEU A 182 4.30 5.30 -14.13
C LEU A 182 4.44 4.85 -15.59
N LEU A 183 4.05 3.62 -15.89
CA LEU A 183 4.01 3.06 -17.23
C LEU A 183 2.56 2.91 -17.70
N THR A 184 2.33 2.99 -19.00
CA THR A 184 1.03 2.65 -19.58
C THR A 184 0.66 1.17 -19.40
N TYR A 185 -0.59 0.80 -19.68
CA TYR A 185 -1.11 -0.56 -19.53
C TYR A 185 -0.27 -1.61 -20.29
N ASP A 186 0.13 -1.28 -21.52
CA ASP A 186 1.00 -2.07 -22.38
C ASP A 186 2.50 -1.87 -22.11
N ARG A 187 2.86 -1.02 -21.14
CA ARG A 187 4.21 -0.65 -20.71
C ARG A 187 5.06 -0.01 -21.81
N SER A 188 4.45 0.56 -22.85
CA SER A 188 5.18 1.17 -23.95
C SER A 188 5.57 2.62 -23.69
N VAL A 189 4.83 3.34 -22.84
CA VAL A 189 5.11 4.75 -22.51
C VAL A 189 5.43 4.88 -21.03
N ASN A 190 6.54 5.53 -20.72
CA ASN A 190 6.89 5.94 -19.36
C ASN A 190 6.49 7.39 -19.12
N LYS A 191 5.44 7.59 -18.31
CA LYS A 191 4.84 8.88 -17.99
C LYS A 191 5.70 9.71 -17.03
N GLY A 192 6.57 9.08 -16.25
CA GLY A 192 7.40 9.74 -15.23
C GLY A 192 8.67 10.39 -15.76
N LEU A 193 8.98 10.24 -17.06
CA LEU A 193 10.13 10.89 -17.69
C LEU A 193 9.85 12.38 -17.90
N LEU A 194 10.76 13.24 -17.44
CA LEU A 194 10.71 14.65 -17.78
C LEU A 194 11.04 14.81 -19.28
N THR A 195 10.28 15.63 -19.99
CA THR A 195 10.39 15.86 -21.42
C THR A 195 11.76 16.35 -21.86
N ASP A 196 12.54 16.96 -20.96
CA ASP A 196 13.90 17.46 -21.23
C ASP A 196 14.98 16.37 -21.17
N THR A 197 14.63 15.13 -20.80
CA THR A 197 15.57 14.00 -20.66
C THR A 197 15.66 13.11 -21.90
N ILE A 198 14.93 13.47 -22.97
CA ILE A 198 14.97 12.80 -24.28
C ILE A 198 15.67 13.76 -25.26
N ASN A 199 17.00 13.87 -25.13
CA ASN A 199 17.89 14.40 -26.17
C ASN A 199 19.23 13.67 -26.10
#